data_AF-A0AAW6XDX0-F1
#
_entry.id   AF-A0AAW6XDX0-F1
#
_cell.length_a   1.000
_cell.length_b   1.000
_cell.length_c   1.000
_cell.angle_alpha   90.00
_cell.angle_beta   90.00
_cell.angle_gamma   90.00
#
_symmetry.space_group_name_H-M   'P 1'
#
loop_
_entity.id
_entity.type
_entity.pdbx_description
1 polymer ?
#
loop_
_entity_poly.entity_id
_entity_poly.type
_entity_poly.pdbx_seq_one_letter_code
_entity_poly.pdbx_strand_id
1 'polypeptide(L)' 'MMRCPLCTHASYTRTSRYITERTKEAYYQCQSLTCSCTFKTVESV' A
#
# COMPACT_ATOMS: atom_id res chain seq x y z
N MET A 1 -2.20 7.77 -3.06
CA MET A 1 -2.51 6.43 -3.62
C MET A 1 -1.27 5.91 -4.29
N MET A 2 -0.67 4.84 -3.76
CA MET A 2 0.55 4.27 -4.32
C MET A 2 0.21 3.47 -5.58
N ARG A 3 1.10 3.42 -6.57
CA ARG A 3 0.92 2.54 -7.74
C ARG A 3 1.47 1.15 -7.40
N CYS A 4 0.82 0.08 -7.87
CA CYS A 4 1.32 -1.28 -7.65
C CYS A 4 2.72 -1.39 -8.28
N PRO A 5 3.74 -1.88 -7.56
CA PRO A 5 5.11 -1.97 -8.07
C PRO A 5 5.27 -2.99 -9.21
N LEU A 6 4.30 -3.91 -9.38
CA LEU A 6 4.35 -4.96 -10.40
C LEU A 6 3.74 -4.53 -11.73
N CYS A 7 2.56 -3.90 -11.71
CA CYS A 7 1.79 -3.59 -12.91
C CYS A 7 1.51 -2.09 -13.08
N THR A 8 1.99 -1.26 -12.16
CA THR A 8 1.86 0.21 -12.19
C THR A 8 0.41 0.74 -12.13
N HIS A 9 -0.57 -0.15 -11.94
CA HIS A 9 -1.98 0.21 -11.76
C HIS A 9 -2.22 0.93 -10.42
N ALA A 10 -3.35 1.62 -10.35
CA ALA A 10 -3.84 2.19 -9.10
C ALA A 10 -4.01 1.09 -8.04
N SER A 11 -3.52 1.38 -6.83
CA SER A 11 -3.79 0.58 -5.65
C SER A 11 -4.57 1.42 -4.64
N TYR A 12 -5.44 0.78 -3.89
CA TYR A 12 -6.19 1.41 -2.81
C TYR A 12 -5.62 0.99 -1.47
N THR A 13 -5.67 1.90 -0.49
CA THR A 13 -5.25 1.62 0.88
C THR A 13 -6.31 0.75 1.56
N ARG A 14 -5.94 -0.46 2.00
CA ARG A 14 -6.81 -1.33 2.80
C ARG A 14 -6.87 -0.87 4.24
N THR A 15 -5.70 -0.72 4.86
CA THR A 15 -5.56 -0.36 6.27
C THR A 15 -4.27 0.43 6.45
N SER A 16 -4.22 1.26 7.47
CA SER A 16 -2.97 1.87 7.91
C SER A 16 -2.86 1.77 9.42
N ARG A 17 -1.67 1.50 9.91
CA ARG A 17 -1.36 1.34 11.33
C ARG A 17 -0.08 2.10 11.66
N TYR A 18 -0.08 2.77 12.80
CA TYR A 18 1.16 3.27 13.38
C TYR A 18 1.91 2.12 14.04
N ILE A 19 3.14 1.88 13.59
CA ILE A 19 4.06 0.93 14.21
C ILE A 19 4.74 1.62 15.39
N THR A 20 5.10 2.89 15.21
CA THR A 20 5.64 3.78 16.26
C THR A 20 4.98 5.15 16.12
N GLU A 21 5.27 6.07 17.05
CA GLU A 21 4.78 7.46 16.97
C GLU A 21 5.22 8.18 15.69
N ARG A 22 6.36 7.78 15.10
CA ARG A 22 6.94 8.40 13.91
C ARG A 22 6.85 7.53 12.68
N THR A 23 6.32 6.31 12.76
CA THR A 23 6.36 5.36 11.65
C THR A 23 4.98 4.79 11.41
N LYS A 24 4.45 5.09 10.22
CA LYS A 24 3.15 4.60 9.76
C LYS A 24 3.36 3.57 8.67
N GLU A 25 2.75 2.41 8.84
CA GLU A 25 2.66 1.39 7.81
C GLU A 25 1.27 1.44 7.18
N ALA A 26 1.21 1.41 5.86
CA ALA A 26 -0.02 1.36 5.10
C ALA A 26 -0.02 0.14 4.17
N TYR A 27 -1.10 -0.61 4.19
CA TYR A 27 -1.33 -1.79 3.35
C TYR A 27 -2.15 -1.40 2.14
N TYR A 28 -1.70 -1.82 0.96
CA TYR A 28 -2.31 -1.52 -0.33
C TYR A 28 -2.69 -2.80 -1.07
N GLN A 29 -3.76 -2.71 -1.84
CA GLN A 29 -4.16 -3.75 -2.78
C GLN A 29 -4.36 -3.14 -4.17
N CYS A 30 -3.78 -3.79 -5.18
CA CYS A 30 -3.98 -3.42 -6.56
C CYS A 30 -5.45 -3.60 -6.96
N GLN A 31 -5.99 -2.63 -7.68
CA GLN A 31 -7.36 -2.70 -8.21
C GLN A 31 -7.48 -3.58 -9.45
N SER A 32 -6.36 -3.91 -10.09
CA SER A 32 -6.35 -4.77 -11.27
C SER A 32 -6.53 -6.23 -10.83
N LEU A 33 -7.63 -6.87 -11.26
CA LEU A 33 -7.94 -8.27 -10.93
C LEU A 33 -6.86 -9.24 -11.43
N THR A 34 -6.22 -8.92 -12.56
CA THR A 34 -5.15 -9.75 -13.13
C THR A 34 -3.88 -9.74 -12.29
N CYS A 35 -3.59 -8.62 -11.63
CA CYS A 35 -2.43 -8.49 -10.76
C CYS A 35 -2.75 -8.90 -9.32
N SER A 36 -3.85 -8.37 -8.76
CA SER A 36 -4.32 -8.60 -7.39
C SER A 36 -3.21 -8.50 -6.30
N CYS A 37 -2.11 -7.78 -6.61
CA CYS A 37 -0.95 -7.67 -5.73
C CYS A 37 -1.35 -6.97 -4.42
N THR A 38 -0.80 -7.46 -3.31
CA THR A 38 -0.84 -6.74 -2.03
C THR A 38 0.58 -6.35 -1.65
N PHE A 39 0.74 -5.12 -1.19
CA PHE A 39 2.03 -4.61 -0.75
C PHE A 39 1.83 -3.61 0.38
N LYS A 40 2.90 -3.29 1.09
CA LYS A 40 2.88 -2.34 2.19
C LYS A 40 3.92 -1.25 1.97
N THR A 41 3.61 -0.04 2.41
CA THR A 41 4.60 1.03 2.51
C THR A 41 4.79 1.39 3.96
N VAL A 42 6.01 1.82 4.27
CA VAL A 42 6.38 2.33 5.58
C VAL A 42 6.83 3.75 5.36
N GLU A 43 6.09 4.68 5.94
CA GLU A 43 6.36 6.11 5.88
C GLU A 43 6.78 6.58 7.27
N SER A 44 7.87 7.34 7.32
CA SER A 44 8.24 8.07 8.53
C SER A 44 7.57 9.44 8.49
N VAL A 45 6.86 9.78 9.57
CA VAL A 45 6.26 11.10 9.82
C VAL A 45 7.32 12.02 10.40
#